data_AF-A0A354Q729-F1
#
_entry.id   AF-A0A354Q729-F1
#
_cell.length_a   1.000
_cell.length_b   1.000
_cell.length_c   1.000
_cell.angle_alpha   90.00
_cell.angle_beta   90.00
_cell.angle_gamma   90.00
#
_symmetry.space_group_name_H-M   'P 1'
#
loop_
_entity.id
_entity.type
_entity.pdbx_description
1 polymer ?
#
loop_
_entity_poly.entity_id
_entity_poly.type
_entity_poly.pdbx_seq_one_letter_code
_entity_poly.pdbx_strand_id
1 'polypeptide(L)'
;MRKILTLFLAICFLAGASISVWGGGLNNTDPRYPQRQYRRFLLPNQMKVMLISDPTLQRGAASLTVAVGSMSDPSGRSGLAHFLEHMLFLGTEKYPDEGSYQEFVSTHDGFSNAYTANDRTNYHFEVDPDYFEEGLDRFSQFFLAPLFNPGLVEREMKAIDSEHSKNIPNDFRRIFQVKRKAFEKGHPARHFATGTLKTLAGVSRKELLYFYQKYYSSNQMMLAVAGPEDLDTLQSWVVPRFVSVKNRNLQEIRVSA
;
A
#
# COMPACT_ATOMS: atom_id res chain seq x y z
N MET A 1 34.31 29.29 -47.28
CA MET A 1 34.79 29.20 -45.89
C MET A 1 33.90 30.05 -45.00
N ARG A 2 33.49 29.52 -43.82
CA ARG A 2 32.66 30.13 -42.74
C ARG A 2 31.15 30.20 -43.06
N LYS A 3 30.33 29.25 -42.58
CA LYS A 3 29.73 29.10 -41.23
C LYS A 3 28.73 30.21 -40.90
N ILE A 4 27.44 29.86 -40.75
CA ILE A 4 26.57 30.15 -39.60
C ILE A 4 25.38 29.19 -39.70
N LEU A 5 25.38 28.20 -38.81
CA LEU A 5 24.28 27.28 -38.55
C LEU A 5 23.55 27.87 -37.34
N THR A 6 22.36 28.44 -37.54
CA THR A 6 21.56 29.00 -36.46
C THR A 6 20.82 27.85 -35.77
N LEU A 7 21.39 27.38 -34.67
CA LEU A 7 20.80 26.41 -33.75
C LEU A 7 19.66 27.11 -32.98
N PHE A 8 18.40 26.78 -33.28
CA PHE A 8 17.27 27.13 -32.42
C PHE A 8 17.31 26.24 -31.18
N LEU A 9 17.82 26.80 -30.07
CA LEU A 9 17.72 26.21 -28.75
C LEU A 9 16.28 26.40 -28.26
N ALA A 10 15.43 25.37 -28.41
CA ALA A 10 14.14 25.32 -27.74
C ALA A 10 14.37 25.07 -26.25
N ILE A 11 14.44 26.15 -25.46
CA ILE A 11 14.41 26.07 -24.01
C ILE A 11 12.97 25.70 -23.62
N CYS A 12 12.71 24.40 -23.47
CA CYS A 12 11.53 23.92 -22.77
C CYS A 12 11.69 24.26 -21.28
N PHE A 13 11.22 25.44 -20.89
CA PHE A 13 10.88 25.70 -19.50
C PHE A 13 9.76 24.73 -19.11
N LEU A 14 10.12 23.64 -18.42
CA LEU A 14 9.18 22.84 -17.65
C LEU A 14 8.67 23.74 -16.52
N ALA A 15 7.61 24.50 -16.81
CA ALA A 15 6.81 25.11 -15.77
C ALA A 15 6.24 23.96 -14.93
N GLY A 16 6.81 23.77 -13.73
CA GLY A 16 6.23 22.92 -12.71
C GLY A 16 4.86 23.48 -12.37
N ALA A 17 3.82 22.95 -13.02
CA ALA A 17 2.44 23.25 -12.66
C ALA A 17 2.23 22.73 -11.24
N SER A 18 2.20 23.63 -10.27
CA SER A 18 1.86 23.34 -8.90
C SER A 18 0.46 22.74 -8.90
N ILE A 19 0.34 21.42 -8.76
CA ILE A 19 -0.97 20.78 -8.65
C ILE A 19 -1.54 21.16 -7.28
N SER A 20 -2.35 22.21 -7.24
CA SER A 20 -2.96 22.69 -6.00
C SER A 20 -4.04 21.70 -5.55
N VAL A 21 -3.75 20.92 -4.51
CA VAL A 21 -4.71 20.03 -3.87
C VAL A 21 -5.36 20.79 -2.70
N TRP A 22 -6.65 21.10 -2.84
CA TRP A 22 -7.43 21.80 -1.82
C TRP A 22 -8.14 20.77 -0.94
N GLY A 23 -7.76 20.71 0.34
CA GLY A 23 -8.40 19.87 1.33
C GLY A 23 -9.32 20.64 2.25
N GLY A 24 -10.42 20.00 2.66
CA GLY A 24 -11.29 20.53 3.70
C GLY A 24 -10.70 20.20 5.07
N GLY A 25 -10.42 21.22 5.88
CA GLY A 25 -10.17 21.04 7.31
C GLY A 25 -11.38 20.42 7.99
N LEU A 26 -11.15 19.56 8.97
CA LEU A 26 -12.20 18.99 9.80
C LEU A 26 -12.05 19.48 11.23
N ASN A 27 -13.19 19.81 11.86
CA ASN A 27 -13.20 20.10 13.29
C ASN A 27 -12.82 18.82 14.05
N ASN A 28 -11.92 18.97 15.02
CA ASN A 28 -11.65 17.90 15.96
C ASN A 28 -12.83 17.75 16.92
N THR A 29 -13.47 16.58 16.88
CA THR A 29 -14.62 16.26 17.75
C THR A 29 -14.26 15.26 18.85
N ASP A 30 -13.00 14.81 18.94
CA ASP A 30 -12.56 13.85 19.95
C ASP A 30 -11.93 14.56 21.15
N PRO A 31 -12.64 14.68 22.29
CA PRO A 31 -12.16 15.41 23.46
C PRO A 31 -10.93 14.75 24.11
N ARG A 32 -10.60 13.49 23.77
CA ARG A 32 -9.41 12.80 24.28
C ARG A 32 -8.11 13.34 23.70
N TYR A 33 -8.19 13.98 22.53
CA TYR A 33 -7.02 14.46 21.80
C TYR A 33 -7.22 15.89 21.29
N PRO A 34 -7.42 16.87 22.17
CA PRO A 34 -7.87 18.22 21.79
C PRO A 34 -6.90 18.96 20.86
N GLN A 35 -5.62 18.59 20.86
CA GLN A 35 -4.58 19.19 20.02
C GLN A 35 -4.58 18.67 18.57
N ARG A 36 -5.29 17.58 18.28
CA ARG A 36 -5.30 16.99 16.94
C ARG A 36 -5.97 17.91 15.94
N GLN A 37 -5.32 18.06 14.80
CA GLN A 37 -5.90 18.71 13.63
C GLN A 37 -6.04 17.69 12.51
N TYR A 38 -7.08 17.85 11.71
CA TYR A 38 -7.43 16.89 10.66
C TYR A 38 -7.64 17.61 9.33
N ARG A 39 -7.14 17.02 8.25
CA ARG A 39 -7.42 17.47 6.88
C ARG A 39 -7.73 16.28 5.99
N ARG A 40 -8.84 16.37 5.25
CA ARG A 40 -9.17 15.38 4.22
C ARG A 40 -9.15 16.00 2.83
N PHE A 41 -8.66 15.26 1.86
CA PHE A 41 -8.69 15.66 0.46
C PHE A 41 -8.67 14.45 -0.46
N LEU A 42 -8.99 14.71 -1.73
CA LEU A 42 -8.72 13.79 -2.81
C LEU A 42 -7.47 14.28 -3.53
N LEU A 43 -6.53 13.37 -3.76
CA LEU A 43 -5.47 13.61 -4.74
C LEU A 43 -6.09 13.68 -6.15
N PRO A 44 -5.40 14.32 -7.13
CA PRO A 44 -5.85 14.36 -8.53
C PRO A 44 -6.16 12.97 -9.11
N ASN A 45 -5.40 11.96 -8.67
CA ASN A 45 -5.60 10.55 -9.03
C ASN A 45 -6.74 9.85 -8.25
N GLN A 46 -7.62 10.59 -7.55
CA GLN A 46 -8.77 10.09 -6.79
C GLN A 46 -8.42 9.28 -5.53
N MET A 47 -7.16 9.23 -5.10
CA MET A 47 -6.82 8.65 -3.80
C MET A 47 -7.38 9.51 -2.67
N LYS A 48 -8.03 8.86 -1.71
CA LYS A 48 -8.55 9.51 -0.49
C LYS A 48 -7.42 9.66 0.52
N VAL A 49 -7.21 10.87 1.02
CA VAL A 49 -6.16 11.16 2.01
C VAL A 49 -6.78 11.76 3.26
N MET A 50 -6.31 11.31 4.42
CA MET A 50 -6.55 11.88 5.73
C MET A 50 -5.21 12.20 6.41
N LEU A 51 -4.99 13.46 6.72
CA LEU A 51 -3.85 13.92 7.52
C LEU A 51 -4.30 14.17 8.96
N ILE A 52 -3.45 13.79 9.90
CA ILE A 52 -3.65 13.94 11.34
C ILE A 52 -2.38 14.62 11.90
N SER A 53 -2.46 15.91 12.20
CA SER A 53 -1.37 16.61 12.87
C SER A 53 -1.61 16.56 14.37
N ASP A 54 -0.63 16.09 15.12
CA ASP A 54 -0.66 16.01 16.58
C ASP A 54 0.75 16.20 17.14
N PRO A 55 1.11 17.43 17.56
CA PRO A 55 2.44 17.75 18.08
C PRO A 55 2.87 16.93 19.31
N THR A 56 1.97 16.15 19.92
CA THR A 56 2.30 15.27 21.06
C THR A 56 2.77 13.87 20.64
N LEU A 57 2.60 13.50 19.38
CA LEU A 57 3.06 12.20 18.86
C LEU A 57 4.58 12.12 18.88
N GLN A 58 5.08 10.96 19.31
CA GLN A 58 6.51 10.64 19.36
C GLN A 58 6.99 9.90 18.09
N ARG A 59 6.07 9.60 17.17
CA ARG A 59 6.34 8.85 15.93
C ARG A 59 5.49 9.41 14.80
N GLY A 60 6.06 9.45 13.60
CA GLY A 60 5.31 9.59 12.37
C GLY A 60 4.77 8.23 11.94
N ALA A 61 3.53 8.15 11.49
CA ALA A 61 2.89 6.91 11.07
C ALA A 61 2.03 7.09 9.82
N ALA A 62 2.05 6.10 8.94
CA ALA A 62 1.18 6.07 7.77
C ALA A 62 0.52 4.70 7.60
N SER A 63 -0.69 4.71 7.06
CA SER A 63 -1.41 3.50 6.69
C SER A 63 -2.14 3.69 5.36
N LEU A 64 -1.91 2.78 4.42
CA LEU A 64 -2.59 2.76 3.13
C LEU A 64 -3.40 1.46 3.00
N THR A 65 -4.70 1.61 2.78
CA THR A 65 -5.61 0.51 2.48
C THR A 65 -5.96 0.50 1.01
N VAL A 66 -5.83 -0.67 0.37
CA VAL A 66 -6.37 -0.94 -0.96
C VAL A 66 -7.65 -1.76 -0.80
N ALA A 67 -8.75 -1.35 -1.43
CA ALA A 67 -10.05 -2.01 -1.36
C ALA A 67 -10.11 -3.32 -2.19
N VAL A 68 -9.11 -4.18 -2.03
CA VAL A 68 -9.02 -5.53 -2.58
C VAL A 68 -8.44 -6.44 -1.51
N GLY A 69 -8.99 -7.64 -1.35
CA GLY A 69 -8.48 -8.63 -0.40
C GLY A 69 -8.60 -10.04 -0.95
N SER A 70 -8.57 -11.03 -0.06
CA SER A 70 -8.55 -12.44 -0.44
C SER A 70 -9.74 -12.83 -1.30
N MET A 71 -10.94 -12.25 -1.12
CA MET A 71 -12.11 -12.57 -1.96
C MET A 71 -11.91 -12.30 -3.46
N SER A 72 -10.87 -11.55 -3.82
CA SER A 72 -10.52 -11.28 -5.21
C SER A 72 -9.48 -12.26 -5.79
N ASP A 73 -9.05 -13.26 -5.00
CA ASP A 73 -8.16 -14.32 -5.42
C ASP A 73 -8.74 -15.05 -6.66
N PRO A 74 -7.94 -15.25 -7.72
CA PRO A 74 -8.39 -16.05 -8.85
C PRO A 74 -8.71 -17.48 -8.44
N SER A 75 -9.64 -18.11 -9.15
CA SER A 75 -9.90 -19.54 -8.99
C SER A 75 -8.61 -20.35 -9.15
N GLY A 76 -8.36 -21.28 -8.23
CA GLY A 76 -7.13 -22.08 -8.20
C GLY A 76 -5.90 -21.36 -7.62
N ARG A 77 -5.99 -20.07 -7.28
CA ARG A 77 -4.89 -19.26 -6.72
C ARG A 77 -5.24 -18.68 -5.34
N SER A 78 -5.79 -19.52 -4.46
CA SER A 78 -6.09 -19.14 -3.08
C SER A 78 -4.83 -18.65 -2.34
N GLY A 79 -4.90 -17.45 -1.77
CA GLY A 79 -3.79 -16.76 -1.11
C GLY A 79 -3.03 -15.79 -2.00
N LEU A 80 -3.45 -15.51 -3.24
CA LEU A 80 -2.70 -14.65 -4.15
C LEU A 80 -2.66 -13.18 -3.68
N ALA A 81 -3.75 -12.65 -3.14
CA ALA A 81 -3.79 -11.30 -2.57
C ALA A 81 -2.81 -11.16 -1.39
N HIS A 82 -2.81 -12.17 -0.51
CA HIS A 82 -1.88 -12.25 0.61
C HIS A 82 -0.44 -12.43 0.15
N PHE A 83 -0.20 -13.23 -0.88
CA PHE A 83 1.13 -13.39 -1.43
C PHE A 83 1.66 -12.09 -2.06
N LEU A 84 0.80 -11.36 -2.78
CA LEU A 84 1.18 -10.06 -3.32
C LEU A 84 1.51 -9.05 -2.21
N GLU A 85 0.79 -9.08 -1.10
CA GLU A 85 1.10 -8.26 0.08
C GLU A 85 2.55 -8.45 0.52
N HIS A 86 2.97 -9.69 0.75
CA HIS A 86 4.35 -10.02 1.10
C HIS A 86 5.35 -9.49 0.06
N MET A 87 5.05 -9.69 -1.22
CA MET A 87 5.98 -9.32 -2.29
C MET A 87 6.19 -7.81 -2.45
N LEU A 88 5.29 -6.94 -1.96
CA LEU A 88 5.50 -5.49 -2.00
C LEU A 88 6.62 -5.03 -1.07
N PHE A 89 6.92 -5.80 -0.04
CA PHE A 89 8.00 -5.53 0.89
C PHE A 89 9.39 -5.93 0.36
N LEU A 90 9.47 -6.60 -0.79
CA LEU A 90 10.68 -7.26 -1.30
C LEU A 90 11.36 -6.48 -2.43
N GLY A 91 11.32 -5.15 -2.34
CA GLY A 91 12.03 -4.24 -3.25
C GLY A 91 11.16 -3.58 -4.33
N THR A 92 11.57 -2.36 -4.67
CA THR A 92 10.93 -1.45 -5.63
C THR A 92 11.97 -0.87 -6.58
N GLU A 93 11.56 -0.23 -7.68
CA GLU A 93 12.53 0.33 -8.64
C GLU A 93 13.47 1.36 -8.02
N LYS A 94 12.96 2.21 -7.10
CA LYS A 94 13.77 3.22 -6.39
C LYS A 94 14.60 2.64 -5.24
N TYR A 95 14.10 1.58 -4.60
CA TYR A 95 14.76 0.87 -3.49
C TYR A 95 14.77 -0.63 -3.79
N PRO A 96 15.70 -1.12 -4.63
CA PRO A 96 15.66 -2.47 -5.18
C PRO A 96 16.08 -3.56 -4.21
N ASP A 97 16.83 -3.19 -3.17
CA ASP A 97 17.31 -4.13 -2.17
C ASP A 97 16.15 -4.62 -1.30
N GLU A 98 15.98 -5.94 -1.28
CA GLU A 98 14.82 -6.63 -0.73
C GLU A 98 14.50 -6.29 0.73
N GLY A 99 15.52 -6.09 1.56
CA GLY A 99 15.35 -5.77 2.98
C GLY A 99 15.43 -4.28 3.30
N SER A 100 15.64 -3.42 2.31
CA SER A 100 15.98 -2.01 2.54
C SER A 100 14.89 -1.23 3.25
N TYR A 101 13.62 -1.57 3.04
CA TYR A 101 12.51 -0.92 3.71
C TYR A 101 12.44 -1.31 5.20
N GLN A 102 12.53 -2.61 5.48
CA GLN A 102 12.46 -3.16 6.83
C GLN A 102 13.68 -2.72 7.65
N GLU A 103 14.87 -2.76 7.05
CA GLU A 103 16.11 -2.27 7.65
C GLU A 103 15.99 -0.78 8.00
N PHE A 104 15.54 0.05 7.05
CA PHE A 104 15.29 1.46 7.30
C PHE A 104 14.32 1.68 8.46
N VAL A 105 13.16 1.00 8.46
CA VAL A 105 12.17 1.16 9.54
C VAL A 105 12.76 0.72 10.88
N SER A 106 13.44 -0.43 10.94
CA SER A 106 13.99 -0.97 12.19
C SER A 106 15.15 -0.16 12.77
N THR A 107 15.95 0.50 11.93
CA THR A 107 17.11 1.29 12.37
C THR A 107 16.72 2.68 12.88
N HIS A 108 15.50 3.14 12.58
CA HIS A 108 14.97 4.45 12.97
C HIS A 108 13.79 4.33 13.95
N ASP A 109 13.90 3.42 14.92
CA ASP A 109 12.92 3.13 15.99
C ASP A 109 11.48 2.90 15.49
N GLY A 110 11.36 2.33 14.30
CA GLY A 110 10.08 2.12 13.64
C GLY A 110 9.57 0.69 13.70
N PHE A 111 8.34 0.53 13.22
CA PHE A 111 7.70 -0.75 13.00
C PHE A 111 6.91 -0.70 11.70
N SER A 112 6.89 -1.79 10.95
CA SER A 112 6.04 -1.92 9.76
C SER A 112 5.38 -3.28 9.71
N ASN A 113 4.17 -3.31 9.15
CA ASN A 113 3.42 -4.54 8.95
C ASN A 113 2.35 -4.35 7.87
N ALA A 114 1.70 -5.44 7.52
CA ALA A 114 0.52 -5.44 6.66
C ALA A 114 -0.43 -6.57 7.05
N TYR A 115 -1.63 -6.53 6.48
CA TYR A 115 -2.55 -7.67 6.53
C TYR A 115 -3.48 -7.66 5.32
N THR A 116 -3.85 -8.87 4.89
CA THR A 116 -4.86 -9.11 3.86
C THR A 116 -6.11 -9.69 4.51
N ALA A 117 -7.19 -8.90 4.51
CA ALA A 117 -8.52 -9.35 4.90
C ALA A 117 -9.32 -9.84 3.69
N ASN A 118 -10.62 -10.09 3.86
CA ASN A 118 -11.48 -10.54 2.77
C ASN A 118 -11.62 -9.51 1.65
N ASP A 119 -11.79 -8.24 2.02
CA ASP A 119 -12.21 -7.13 1.15
C ASP A 119 -11.15 -6.05 0.99
N ARG A 120 -10.04 -6.14 1.73
CA ARG A 120 -9.00 -5.11 1.74
C ARG A 120 -7.64 -5.70 2.07
N THR A 121 -6.59 -5.00 1.66
CA THR A 121 -5.22 -5.20 2.09
C THR A 121 -4.71 -3.87 2.62
N ASN A 122 -4.16 -3.89 3.83
CA ASN A 122 -3.67 -2.72 4.52
C ASN A 122 -2.17 -2.85 4.76
N TYR A 123 -1.43 -1.77 4.49
CA TYR A 123 -0.02 -1.64 4.79
C TYR A 123 0.15 -0.46 5.73
N HIS A 124 1.01 -0.57 6.72
CA HIS A 124 1.26 0.51 7.66
C HIS A 124 2.68 0.46 8.21
N PHE A 125 3.15 1.64 8.61
CA PHE A 125 4.39 1.79 9.35
C PHE A 125 4.33 2.98 10.30
N GLU A 126 5.21 2.94 11.28
CA GLU A 126 5.60 4.07 12.11
C GLU A 126 7.12 4.14 12.19
N VAL A 127 7.65 5.35 12.39
CA VAL A 127 9.08 5.63 12.46
C VAL A 127 9.31 6.89 13.29
N ASP A 128 10.54 7.10 13.75
CA ASP A 128 10.97 8.37 14.32
C ASP A 128 10.61 9.56 13.38
N PRO A 129 10.04 10.67 13.90
CA PRO A 129 9.60 11.82 13.10
C PRO A 129 10.67 12.39 12.17
N ASP A 130 11.95 12.39 12.57
CA ASP A 130 13.05 12.94 11.75
C ASP A 130 13.24 12.16 10.44
N TYR A 131 12.79 10.90 10.40
CA TYR A 131 12.89 10.01 9.26
C TYR A 131 11.54 9.77 8.56
N PHE A 132 10.47 10.43 9.01
CA PHE A 132 9.13 10.15 8.53
C PHE A 132 8.93 10.50 7.05
N GLU A 133 9.49 11.63 6.60
CA GLU A 133 9.42 12.03 5.20
C GLU A 133 10.08 10.99 4.25
N GLU A 134 11.23 10.43 4.63
CA GLU A 134 11.89 9.37 3.88
C GLU A 134 11.11 8.05 3.98
N GLY A 135 10.55 7.73 5.15
CA GLY A 135 9.67 6.58 5.33
C GLY A 135 8.47 6.62 4.38
N LEU A 136 7.83 7.78 4.23
CA LEU A 136 6.75 8.00 3.27
C LEU A 136 7.21 7.81 1.82
N ASP A 137 8.44 8.25 1.50
CA ASP A 137 9.00 8.10 0.16
C ASP A 137 9.18 6.62 -0.20
N ARG A 138 9.83 5.84 0.67
CA ARG A 138 10.02 4.39 0.50
C ARG A 138 8.68 3.64 0.45
N PHE A 139 7.77 3.96 1.37
CA PHE A 139 6.44 3.34 1.46
C PHE A 139 5.61 3.60 0.20
N SER A 140 5.67 4.80 -0.38
CA SER A 140 4.92 5.12 -1.60
C SER A 140 5.32 4.24 -2.79
N GLN A 141 6.57 3.76 -2.84
CA GLN A 141 7.08 2.96 -3.96
C GLN A 141 6.38 1.61 -4.10
N PHE A 142 5.80 1.08 -3.02
CA PHE A 142 4.99 -0.15 -3.05
C PHE A 142 3.80 -0.01 -4.02
N PHE A 143 3.29 1.22 -4.16
CA PHE A 143 2.12 1.57 -4.95
C PHE A 143 2.46 2.19 -6.31
N LEU A 144 3.77 2.39 -6.58
CA LEU A 144 4.27 2.98 -7.83
C LEU A 144 4.96 1.93 -8.71
N ALA A 145 5.97 1.26 -8.17
CA ALA A 145 6.89 0.44 -8.97
C ALA A 145 7.51 -0.74 -8.18
N PRO A 146 6.70 -1.70 -7.68
CA PRO A 146 7.21 -2.91 -7.06
C PRO A 146 7.89 -3.84 -8.09
N LEU A 147 9.00 -4.46 -7.71
CA LEU A 147 9.79 -5.29 -8.62
C LEU A 147 9.15 -6.67 -8.87
N PHE A 148 8.54 -7.25 -7.84
CA PHE A 148 8.08 -8.64 -7.83
C PHE A 148 9.20 -9.61 -8.30
N ASN A 149 10.37 -9.53 -7.67
CA ASN A 149 11.57 -10.25 -8.12
C ASN A 149 11.30 -11.78 -8.22
N PRO A 150 11.42 -12.39 -9.42
CA PRO A 150 11.17 -13.82 -9.60
C PRO A 150 12.04 -14.71 -8.71
N GLY A 151 13.27 -14.28 -8.40
CA GLY A 151 14.20 -15.05 -7.56
C GLY A 151 13.75 -15.19 -6.11
N LEU A 152 12.80 -14.36 -5.66
CA LEU A 152 12.30 -14.35 -4.29
C LEU A 152 10.97 -15.07 -4.12
N VAL A 153 10.25 -15.31 -5.23
CA VAL A 153 8.90 -15.89 -5.26
C VAL A 153 8.86 -17.22 -4.51
N GLU A 154 9.78 -18.14 -4.77
CA GLU A 154 9.79 -19.46 -4.13
C GLU A 154 10.10 -19.37 -2.62
N ARG A 155 11.04 -18.51 -2.24
CA ARG A 155 11.40 -18.31 -0.83
C ARG A 155 10.22 -17.74 -0.06
N GLU A 156 9.51 -16.80 -0.65
CA GLU A 156 8.38 -16.15 0.00
C GLU A 156 7.14 -17.06 0.08
N MET A 157 6.95 -17.95 -0.91
CA MET A 157 5.94 -19.02 -0.79
C MET A 157 6.21 -19.94 0.42
N LYS A 158 7.47 -20.26 0.71
CA LYS A 158 7.84 -21.06 1.90
C LYS A 158 7.54 -20.30 3.19
N ALA A 159 7.72 -18.98 3.21
CA ALA A 159 7.36 -18.15 4.36
C ALA A 159 5.84 -18.19 4.63
N ILE A 160 5.01 -18.04 3.60
CA ILE A 160 3.54 -18.13 3.71
C ILE A 160 3.09 -19.52 4.16
N ASP A 161 3.71 -20.58 3.63
CA ASP A 161 3.40 -21.96 4.04
C ASP A 161 3.77 -22.23 5.51
N SER A 162 4.88 -21.65 5.97
CA SER A 162 5.26 -21.66 7.39
C SER A 162 4.26 -20.89 8.26
N GLU A 163 3.78 -19.73 7.80
CA GLU A 163 2.74 -18.98 8.50
C GLU A 163 1.44 -19.78 8.59
N HIS A 164 1.01 -20.41 7.48
CA HIS A 164 -0.16 -21.29 7.51
C HIS A 164 0.04 -22.44 8.51
N SER A 165 1.21 -23.07 8.50
CA SER A 165 1.56 -24.16 9.43
C SER A 165 1.49 -23.70 10.89
N LYS A 166 2.01 -22.51 11.20
CA LYS A 166 1.90 -21.87 12.52
C LYS A 166 0.44 -21.58 12.91
N ASN A 167 -0.42 -21.28 11.94
CA ASN A 167 -1.84 -20.99 12.16
C ASN A 167 -2.70 -22.25 12.37
N ILE A 168 -2.25 -23.45 11.97
CA ILE A 168 -3.01 -24.72 12.12
C ILE A 168 -3.47 -24.99 13.57
N PRO A 169 -2.60 -24.88 14.61
CA PRO A 169 -3.02 -25.10 16.00
C PRO A 169 -3.75 -23.92 16.64
N ASN A 170 -3.91 -22.79 15.95
CA ASN A 170 -4.55 -21.60 16.51
C ASN A 170 -6.09 -21.67 16.37
N ASP A 171 -6.82 -21.77 17.50
CA ASP A 171 -8.28 -21.92 17.48
C ASP A 171 -9.03 -20.75 16.85
N PHE A 172 -8.56 -19.50 17.01
CA PHE A 172 -9.17 -18.35 16.34
C PHE A 172 -9.08 -18.50 14.80
N ARG A 173 -7.93 -18.94 14.28
CA ARG A 173 -7.75 -19.20 12.85
C ARG A 173 -8.59 -20.38 12.37
N ARG A 174 -8.69 -21.45 13.16
CA ARG A 174 -9.55 -22.61 12.86
C ARG A 174 -11.02 -22.22 12.78
N ILE A 175 -11.53 -21.49 13.78
CA ILE A 175 -12.91 -20.99 13.81
C ILE A 175 -13.18 -20.11 12.57
N PHE A 176 -12.25 -19.22 12.22
CA PHE A 176 -12.40 -18.39 11.03
C PHE A 176 -12.49 -19.23 9.74
N GLN A 177 -11.64 -20.26 9.61
CA GLN A 177 -11.68 -21.17 8.46
C GLN A 177 -12.96 -22.02 8.40
N VAL A 178 -13.51 -22.43 9.55
CA VAL A 178 -14.80 -23.12 9.62
C VAL A 178 -15.95 -22.19 9.24
N LYS A 179 -15.96 -20.95 9.74
CA LYS A 179 -16.97 -19.94 9.37
C LYS A 179 -17.05 -19.69 7.87
N ARG A 180 -15.91 -19.72 7.16
CA ARG A 180 -15.89 -19.63 5.68
C ARG A 180 -16.71 -20.72 5.00
N LYS A 181 -16.83 -21.91 5.61
CA LYS A 181 -17.64 -23.02 5.07
C LYS A 181 -19.15 -22.79 5.21
N ALA A 182 -19.58 -21.79 5.96
CA ALA A 182 -20.99 -21.41 6.05
C ALA A 182 -21.49 -20.62 4.83
N PHE A 183 -20.60 -19.96 4.08
CA PHE A 183 -20.97 -19.27 2.83
C PHE A 183 -21.36 -20.28 1.74
N GLU A 184 -22.24 -19.88 0.83
CA GLU A 184 -22.66 -20.72 -0.29
C GLU A 184 -21.49 -21.18 -1.16
N LYS A 185 -21.64 -22.36 -1.78
CA LYS A 185 -20.65 -22.83 -2.77
C LYS A 185 -20.59 -21.83 -3.92
N GLY A 186 -19.38 -21.34 -4.22
CA GLY A 186 -19.15 -20.31 -5.24
C GLY A 186 -19.04 -18.89 -4.70
N HIS A 187 -19.52 -18.62 -3.48
CA HIS A 187 -19.34 -17.30 -2.87
C HIS A 187 -17.84 -17.04 -2.56
N PRO A 188 -17.27 -15.88 -2.94
CA PRO A 188 -15.83 -15.61 -2.77
C PRO A 188 -15.33 -15.74 -1.33
N ALA A 189 -16.12 -15.35 -0.33
CA ALA A 189 -15.71 -15.51 1.08
C ALA A 189 -15.48 -16.98 1.52
N ARG A 190 -15.92 -17.97 0.75
CA ARG A 190 -15.80 -19.40 1.07
C ARG A 190 -14.38 -19.96 0.90
N HIS A 191 -13.57 -19.39 0.01
CA HIS A 191 -12.27 -19.98 -0.30
C HIS A 191 -11.23 -19.70 0.80
N PHE A 192 -10.16 -20.48 0.77
CA PHE A 192 -9.03 -20.33 1.68
C PHE A 192 -8.23 -19.08 1.31
N ALA A 193 -7.82 -18.29 2.31
CA ALA A 193 -7.27 -16.95 2.10
C ALA A 193 -5.77 -16.81 2.39
N THR A 194 -5.18 -17.71 3.20
CA THR A 194 -3.77 -17.57 3.60
C THR A 194 -2.81 -17.95 2.48
N GLY A 195 -3.12 -19.00 1.72
CA GLY A 195 -2.19 -19.60 0.77
C GLY A 195 -1.31 -20.69 1.42
N THR A 196 -0.77 -21.56 0.57
CA THR A 196 0.22 -22.61 0.90
C THR A 196 1.10 -22.85 -0.32
N LEU A 197 2.17 -23.63 -0.17
CA LEU A 197 2.96 -24.12 -1.30
C LEU A 197 2.07 -24.80 -2.36
N LYS A 198 1.00 -25.49 -1.94
CA LYS A 198 0.08 -26.17 -2.85
C LYS A 198 -0.81 -25.19 -3.63
N THR A 199 -1.38 -24.17 -2.98
CA THR A 199 -2.31 -23.24 -3.65
C THR A 199 -1.60 -22.15 -4.44
N LEU A 200 -0.33 -21.89 -4.11
CA LEU A 200 0.52 -20.90 -4.79
C LEU A 200 1.53 -21.56 -5.73
N ALA A 201 1.52 -22.89 -5.88
CA ALA A 201 2.43 -23.62 -6.75
C ALA A 201 2.45 -23.04 -8.18
N GLY A 202 3.64 -22.65 -8.65
CA GLY A 202 3.82 -22.10 -9.98
C GLY A 202 3.14 -20.75 -10.23
N VAL A 203 2.85 -19.96 -9.17
CA VAL A 203 2.52 -18.54 -9.38
C VAL A 203 3.75 -17.85 -9.97
N SER A 204 3.55 -17.20 -11.11
CA SER A 204 4.59 -16.44 -11.80
C SER A 204 4.58 -14.97 -11.40
N ARG A 205 5.71 -14.27 -11.60
CA ARG A 205 5.77 -12.80 -11.53
C ARG A 205 4.68 -12.12 -12.39
N LYS A 206 4.39 -12.70 -13.55
CA LYS A 206 3.36 -12.17 -14.47
C LYS A 206 1.97 -12.19 -13.82
N GLU A 207 1.64 -13.22 -13.05
CA GLU A 207 0.37 -13.31 -12.34
C GLU A 207 0.28 -12.31 -11.18
N LEU A 208 1.37 -12.11 -10.42
CA LEU A 208 1.44 -11.06 -9.40
C LEU A 208 1.25 -9.67 -10.02
N LEU A 209 1.98 -9.37 -11.09
CA LEU A 209 1.83 -8.11 -11.83
C LEU A 209 0.41 -7.93 -12.37
N TYR A 210 -0.20 -9.00 -12.90
CA TYR A 210 -1.56 -8.94 -13.39
C TYR A 210 -2.55 -8.63 -12.28
N PHE A 211 -2.44 -9.30 -11.12
CA PHE A 211 -3.29 -9.01 -9.96
C PHE A 211 -3.11 -7.56 -9.48
N TYR A 212 -1.84 -7.12 -9.34
CA TYR A 212 -1.51 -5.75 -8.97
C TYR A 212 -2.15 -4.75 -9.94
N GLN A 213 -1.92 -4.92 -11.24
CA GLN A 213 -2.44 -4.00 -12.26
C GLN A 213 -3.97 -4.06 -12.38
N LYS A 214 -4.60 -5.17 -12.01
CA LYS A 214 -6.06 -5.32 -12.04
C LYS A 214 -6.73 -4.59 -10.88
N TYR A 215 -6.12 -4.58 -9.68
CA TYR A 215 -6.79 -4.13 -8.46
C TYR A 215 -6.13 -2.94 -7.75
N TYR A 216 -4.81 -2.75 -7.85
CA TYR A 216 -4.10 -1.64 -7.22
C TYR A 216 -4.24 -0.39 -8.08
N SER A 217 -5.30 0.36 -7.79
CA SER A 217 -5.67 1.62 -8.42
C SER A 217 -5.90 2.69 -7.35
N SER A 218 -5.38 3.90 -7.56
CA SER A 218 -5.48 4.99 -6.59
C SER A 218 -6.92 5.32 -6.17
N ASN A 219 -7.91 5.18 -7.07
CA ASN A 219 -9.32 5.43 -6.73
C ASN A 219 -9.95 4.39 -5.78
N GLN A 220 -9.25 3.27 -5.54
CA GLN A 220 -9.59 2.23 -4.57
C GLN A 220 -8.69 2.30 -3.31
N MET A 221 -7.89 3.37 -3.18
CA MET A 221 -6.94 3.54 -2.08
C MET A 221 -7.37 4.64 -1.12
N MET A 222 -7.10 4.39 0.16
CA MET A 222 -7.23 5.38 1.22
C MET A 222 -5.94 5.41 2.04
N LEU A 223 -5.34 6.60 2.15
CA LEU A 223 -4.12 6.87 2.91
C LEU A 223 -4.47 7.70 4.15
N ALA A 224 -4.03 7.24 5.31
CA ALA A 224 -3.99 8.01 6.54
C ALA A 224 -2.53 8.28 6.93
N VAL A 225 -2.21 9.52 7.28
CA VAL A 225 -0.87 9.97 7.68
C VAL A 225 -1.01 10.78 8.96
N ALA A 226 -0.25 10.39 9.98
CA ALA A 226 -0.24 11.02 11.29
C ALA A 226 1.19 11.36 11.70
N GLY A 227 1.41 12.53 12.27
CA GLY A 227 2.73 12.94 12.73
C GLY A 227 2.69 14.21 13.58
N PRO A 228 3.82 14.56 14.23
CA PRO A 228 3.95 15.80 14.98
C PRO A 228 3.98 17.06 14.12
N GLU A 229 4.21 16.93 12.81
CA GLU A 229 4.25 18.03 11.87
C GLU A 229 2.88 18.66 11.64
N ASP A 230 2.85 19.92 11.24
CA ASP A 230 1.63 20.62 10.85
C ASP A 230 1.02 20.03 9.56
N LEU A 231 -0.26 20.33 9.33
CA LEU A 231 -1.01 19.79 8.19
C LEU A 231 -0.46 20.21 6.83
N ASP A 232 0.17 21.38 6.71
CA ASP A 232 0.73 21.85 5.44
C ASP A 232 2.04 21.12 5.11
N THR A 233 2.88 20.90 6.12
CA THR A 233 4.08 20.06 6.02
C THR A 233 3.72 18.63 5.60
N LEU A 234 2.81 17.97 6.32
CA LEU A 234 2.36 16.61 5.98
C LEU A 234 1.77 16.53 4.56
N GLN A 235 0.99 17.55 4.15
CA GLN A 235 0.44 17.59 2.79
C GLN A 235 1.54 17.74 1.74
N SER A 236 2.55 18.59 2.00
CA SER A 236 3.68 18.79 1.10
C SER A 236 4.52 17.52 0.90
N TRP A 237 4.58 16.64 1.92
CA TRP A 237 5.22 15.35 1.81
C TRP A 237 4.38 14.33 1.04
N VAL A 238 3.08 14.25 1.33
CA VAL A 238 2.17 13.23 0.77
C VAL A 238 1.89 13.46 -0.71
N VAL A 239 1.56 14.68 -1.13
CA VAL A 239 1.13 14.96 -2.50
C VAL A 239 2.14 14.47 -3.56
N PRO A 240 3.42 14.87 -3.54
CA PRO A 240 4.38 14.45 -4.58
C PRO A 240 4.66 12.95 -4.59
N ARG A 241 4.54 12.26 -3.44
CA ARG A 241 4.83 10.82 -3.31
C ARG A 241 3.69 9.93 -3.81
N PHE A 242 2.44 10.36 -3.63
CA PHE A 242 1.27 9.52 -3.92
C PHE A 242 0.45 9.96 -5.14
N VAL A 243 0.65 11.17 -5.69
CA VAL A 243 -0.11 11.66 -6.85
C VAL A 243 0.12 10.82 -8.12
N SER A 244 1.29 10.21 -8.25
CA SER A 244 1.67 9.39 -9.40
C SER A 244 1.15 7.95 -9.35
N VAL A 245 0.53 7.54 -8.23
CA VAL A 245 -0.12 6.22 -8.16
C VAL A 245 -1.22 6.16 -9.21
N LYS A 246 -1.19 5.13 -10.05
CA LYS A 246 -2.02 5.07 -11.25
C LYS A 246 -3.50 4.94 -10.88
N ASN A 247 -4.31 5.89 -11.35
CA ASN A 247 -5.76 5.74 -11.38
C ASN A 247 -6.17 4.93 -12.62
N ARG A 248 -6.77 3.76 -12.40
CA ARG A 248 -7.29 2.86 -13.43
C ARG A 248 -8.81 2.96 -13.57
N ASN A 249 -9.44 3.89 -12.85
CA ASN A 249 -10.89 4.13 -12.84
C ASN A 249 -11.68 2.84 -12.56
N LEU A 250 -11.22 2.04 -11.60
CA LEU A 250 -11.86 0.78 -11.26
C LEU A 250 -13.20 1.04 -10.58
N GLN A 251 -14.23 0.27 -10.93
CA GLN A 251 -15.47 0.28 -10.17
C GLN A 251 -15.24 -0.31 -8.77
N GLU A 252 -16.02 0.17 -7.81
CA GLU A 252 -16.03 -0.35 -6.44
C GLU A 252 -16.30 -1.87 -6.46
N ILE A 253 -15.46 -2.64 -5.77
CA ILE A 253 -15.66 -4.08 -5.64
C ILE A 253 -16.85 -4.31 -4.71
N ARG A 254 -17.96 -4.76 -5.28
CA ARG A 254 -19.16 -5.14 -4.54
C ARG A 254 -19.29 -6.66 -4.58
N VAL A 255 -19.20 -7.28 -3.41
CA VAL A 255 -19.55 -8.69 -3.23
C VAL A 255 -20.96 -8.69 -2.66
N SER A 256 -21.95 -9.13 -3.44
CA SER A 256 -23.31 -9.32 -2.95
C SER A 256 -23.32 -10.41 -1.89
N ALA A 257 -24.09 -10.20 -0.83
CA ALA A 257 -24.32 -11.19 0.22
C ALA A 257 -24.98 -12.46 -0.31
#